data_AF-A0A368YFX3-F1
#
_entry.id   AF-A0A368YFX3-F1
#
_cell.length_a   1.000
_cell.length_b   1.000
_cell.length_c   1.000
_cell.angle_alpha   90.00
_cell.angle_beta   90.00
_cell.angle_gamma   90.00
#
_symmetry.space_group_name_H-M   'P 1'
#
loop_
_entity.id
_entity.type
_entity.pdbx_description
1 polymer ?
#
loop_
_entity_poly.entity_id
_entity_poly.type
_entity_poly.pdbx_seq_one_letter_code
_entity_poly.pdbx_strand_id
1 'polypeptide(L)'
;MPQPRSQTPRKIFTTALADWQRAWTTHARHDRRAASAGFATATGHAHLAAMTTIATRITAIENHIARNPANNRAELQIKIAILSLDGQVRPEFRKTVLDDAMRMIAEAEA
;
A
#
# COMPACT_ATOMS: atom_id res chain seq x y z
N MET A 1 -11.68 -19.57 -24.62
CA MET A 1 -10.51 -19.05 -23.88
C MET A 1 -10.74 -19.29 -22.40
N PRO A 2 -9.76 -19.78 -21.61
CA PRO A 2 -9.95 -19.83 -20.17
C PRO A 2 -9.96 -18.40 -19.65
N GLN A 3 -11.01 -18.02 -18.91
CA GLN A 3 -11.04 -16.75 -18.18
C GLN A 3 -9.78 -16.66 -17.30
N PRO A 4 -9.13 -15.49 -17.21
CA PRO A 4 -8.04 -15.31 -16.26
C PRO A 4 -8.61 -15.61 -14.87
N ARG A 5 -8.05 -16.63 -14.21
CA ARG A 5 -8.48 -17.01 -12.86
C ARG A 5 -8.36 -15.77 -11.99
N SER A 6 -9.50 -15.23 -11.55
CA SER A 6 -9.55 -14.14 -10.58
C SER A 6 -8.64 -14.52 -9.42
N GLN A 7 -7.58 -13.74 -9.19
CA GLN A 7 -6.70 -13.98 -8.06
C GLN A 7 -7.57 -13.99 -6.80
N THR A 8 -7.47 -15.07 -6.03
CA THR A 8 -8.18 -15.17 -4.76
C THR A 8 -7.80 -13.94 -3.91
N PRO A 9 -8.75 -13.21 -3.30
CA PRO A 9 -8.47 -11.93 -2.67
C PRO A 9 -7.35 -11.93 -1.63
N ARG A 10 -7.17 -13.04 -0.89
CA ARG A 10 -6.03 -13.26 0.01
C ARG A 10 -4.67 -13.09 -0.67
N LYS A 11 -4.55 -13.53 -1.94
CA LYS A 11 -3.33 -13.40 -2.74
C LYS A 11 -3.09 -11.96 -3.18
N ILE A 12 -4.15 -11.16 -3.34
CA ILE A 12 -4.06 -9.74 -3.67
C ILE A 12 -3.47 -8.98 -2.48
N PHE A 13 -4.04 -9.16 -1.28
CA PHE A 13 -3.55 -8.47 -0.07
C PHE A 13 -2.14 -8.89 0.34
N THR A 14 -1.78 -10.18 0.26
CA THR A 14 -0.41 -10.62 0.59
C THR A 14 0.61 -10.15 -0.43
N THR A 15 0.29 -10.17 -1.72
CA THR A 15 1.17 -9.62 -2.77
C THR A 15 1.35 -8.12 -2.60
N ALA A 16 0.24 -7.39 -2.39
CA ALA A 16 0.27 -5.95 -2.24
C ALA A 16 1.03 -5.52 -0.97
N LEU A 17 0.90 -6.27 0.14
CA LEU A 17 1.69 -6.05 1.35
C LEU A 17 3.20 -6.24 1.07
N ALA A 18 3.58 -7.32 0.41
CA ALA A 18 4.97 -7.58 0.08
C ALA A 18 5.56 -6.51 -0.87
N ASP A 19 4.78 -6.09 -1.86
CA ASP A 19 5.18 -5.04 -2.80
C ASP A 19 5.31 -3.69 -2.10
N TRP A 20 4.37 -3.35 -1.21
CA TRP A 20 4.41 -2.12 -0.40
C TRP A 20 5.64 -2.11 0.52
N GLN A 21 5.92 -3.21 1.25
CA GLN A 21 7.10 -3.34 2.10
C GLN A 21 8.41 -3.21 1.30
N ARG A 22 8.48 -3.84 0.11
CA ARG A 22 9.64 -3.75 -0.77
C ARG A 22 9.85 -2.32 -1.28
N ALA A 23 8.78 -1.63 -1.67
CA ALA A 23 8.84 -0.26 -2.13
C ALA A 23 9.37 0.67 -1.02
N TRP A 24 8.83 0.57 0.20
CA TRP A 24 9.32 1.33 1.35
C TRP A 24 10.78 1.05 1.70
N THR A 25 11.19 -0.22 1.70
CA THR A 25 12.59 -0.60 1.93
C THR A 25 13.52 0.02 0.89
N THR A 26 13.07 0.06 -0.38
CA THR A 26 13.82 0.65 -1.48
C THR A 26 13.90 2.17 -1.34
N HIS A 27 12.78 2.82 -0.97
CA HIS A 27 12.72 4.25 -0.70
C HIS A 27 13.72 4.65 0.40
N ALA A 28 13.68 3.99 1.56
CA ALA A 28 14.60 4.24 2.68
C ALA A 28 16.08 4.02 2.31
N ARG A 29 16.36 3.07 1.40
CA ARG A 29 17.72 2.86 0.89
C ARG A 29 18.19 4.04 0.05
N HIS A 30 17.33 4.58 -0.81
CA HIS A 30 17.67 5.76 -1.62
C HIS A 30 17.84 7.01 -0.76
N ASP A 31 16.99 7.19 0.25
CA ASP A 31 17.11 8.29 1.22
C ASP A 31 18.49 8.28 1.90
N ARG A 32 18.87 7.13 2.47
CA ARG A 32 20.20 6.96 3.09
C ARG A 32 21.33 7.27 2.11
N ARG A 33 21.22 6.81 0.86
CA ARG A 33 22.25 7.06 -0.17
C ARG A 33 22.30 8.52 -0.61
N ALA A 34 21.16 9.20 -0.72
CA ALA A 34 21.09 10.63 -1.01
C ALA A 34 21.75 11.44 0.11
N ALA A 35 21.45 11.10 1.37
CA ALA A 35 22.08 11.71 2.54
C ALA A 35 23.60 11.50 2.55
N SER A 36 24.07 10.27 2.30
CA SER A 36 25.52 9.97 2.24
C SER A 36 26.24 10.68 1.09
N ALA A 37 25.57 10.88 -0.05
CA ALA A 37 26.14 11.58 -1.20
C ALA A 37 26.04 13.12 -1.10
N GLY A 38 25.30 13.64 -0.11
CA GLY A 38 24.92 15.05 -0.03
C GLY A 38 23.80 15.39 -1.01
N PHE A 39 22.67 15.87 -0.49
CA PHE A 39 21.46 16.10 -1.29
C PHE A 39 21.63 17.06 -2.48
N ALA A 40 22.54 18.03 -2.37
CA ALA A 40 22.80 19.02 -3.42
C ALA A 40 23.74 18.52 -4.54
N THR A 41 24.33 17.33 -4.38
CA THR A 41 25.21 16.77 -5.43
C THR A 41 24.39 16.13 -6.54
N ALA A 42 24.98 15.96 -7.72
CA ALA A 42 24.33 15.27 -8.84
C ALA A 42 23.87 13.85 -8.44
N THR A 43 24.66 13.13 -7.64
CA THR A 43 24.30 11.81 -7.11
C THR A 43 23.15 11.89 -6.09
N GLY A 44 23.17 12.89 -5.20
CA GLY A 44 22.06 13.16 -4.28
C GLY A 44 20.74 13.42 -5.02
N HIS A 45 20.77 14.31 -6.02
CA HIS A 45 19.61 14.59 -6.88
C HIS A 45 19.09 13.34 -7.62
N ALA A 46 19.98 12.49 -8.13
CA ALA A 46 19.57 11.24 -8.79
C ALA A 46 18.83 10.29 -7.82
N HIS A 47 19.26 10.21 -6.56
CA HIS A 47 18.57 9.42 -5.55
C HIS A 47 17.24 10.04 -5.11
N LEU A 48 17.15 11.37 -5.00
CA LEU A 48 15.88 12.06 -4.76
C LEU A 48 14.87 11.81 -5.89
N ALA A 49 15.31 11.87 -7.14
CA ALA A 49 14.46 11.54 -8.29
C ALA A 49 13.94 10.10 -8.23
N ALA A 50 14.80 9.14 -7.87
CA ALA A 50 14.40 7.76 -7.66
C ALA A 50 13.39 7.59 -6.50
N MET A 51 13.56 8.32 -5.40
CA MET A 51 12.60 8.34 -4.29
C MET A 51 11.23 8.82 -4.74
N THR A 52 11.16 9.89 -5.53
CA THR A 52 9.89 10.39 -6.10
C THR A 52 9.19 9.30 -6.93
N THR A 53 9.91 8.60 -7.80
CA THR A 53 9.34 7.48 -8.57
C THR A 53 8.82 6.36 -7.66
N ILE A 54 9.55 6.03 -6.59
CA ILE A 54 9.12 5.01 -5.62
C ILE A 54 7.90 5.48 -4.83
N ALA A 55 7.82 6.74 -4.43
CA ALA A 55 6.67 7.31 -3.73
C ALA A 55 5.39 7.25 -4.60
N THR A 56 5.51 7.53 -5.91
CA THR A 56 4.40 7.31 -6.86
C THR A 56 3.97 5.85 -6.91
N ARG A 57 4.93 4.91 -6.89
CA ARG A 57 4.62 3.47 -6.88
C ARG A 57 3.94 3.03 -5.57
N ILE A 58 4.38 3.54 -4.41
CA ILE A 58 3.74 3.28 -3.11
C ILE A 58 2.29 3.74 -3.16
N THR A 59 2.05 4.97 -3.61
CA THR A 59 0.69 5.54 -3.75
C THR A 59 -0.18 4.69 -4.67
N ALA A 60 0.37 4.17 -5.78
CA ALA A 60 -0.35 3.30 -6.70
C ALA A 60 -0.74 1.95 -6.05
N ILE A 61 0.14 1.36 -5.25
CA ILE A 61 -0.13 0.12 -4.50
C ILE A 61 -1.23 0.36 -3.46
N GLU A 62 -1.15 1.45 -2.70
CA GLU A 62 -2.15 1.81 -1.70
C GLU A 62 -3.53 2.04 -2.32
N ASN A 63 -3.60 2.76 -3.44
CA ASN A 63 -4.84 2.94 -4.19
C ASN A 63 -5.39 1.62 -4.74
N HIS A 64 -4.53 0.69 -5.17
CA HIS A 64 -4.97 -0.64 -5.58
C HIS A 64 -5.58 -1.41 -4.40
N ILE A 65 -4.94 -1.37 -3.23
CA ILE A 65 -5.46 -1.99 -2.00
C ILE A 65 -6.80 -1.36 -1.58
N ALA A 66 -6.91 -0.03 -1.62
CA ALA A 66 -8.13 0.69 -1.25
C ALA A 66 -9.35 0.28 -2.10
N ARG A 67 -9.14 0.08 -3.41
CA ARG A 67 -10.20 -0.30 -4.37
C ARG A 67 -10.64 -1.76 -4.26
N ASN A 68 -9.80 -2.64 -3.73
CA ASN A 68 -10.15 -4.05 -3.56
C ASN A 68 -10.82 -4.24 -2.19
N PRO A 69 -12.05 -4.78 -2.13
CA PRO A 69 -12.70 -5.09 -0.87
C PRO A 69 -11.92 -6.17 -0.10
N ALA A 70 -11.73 -5.97 1.20
CA ALA A 70 -11.29 -7.04 2.09
C ALA A 70 -12.41 -8.08 2.26
N ASN A 71 -12.12 -9.37 2.23
CA ASN A 71 -13.16 -10.44 2.28
C ASN A 71 -13.27 -11.11 3.64
N ASN A 72 -12.32 -10.86 4.52
CA ASN A 72 -12.30 -11.38 5.88
C ASN A 72 -11.59 -10.40 6.80
N ARG A 73 -11.75 -10.60 8.12
CA ARG A 73 -11.15 -9.74 9.15
C ARG A 73 -9.63 -9.58 9.01
N ALA A 74 -8.91 -10.62 8.60
CA ALA A 74 -7.45 -10.55 8.44
C ALA A 74 -7.06 -9.63 7.27
N GLU A 75 -7.76 -9.72 6.13
CA GLU A 75 -7.57 -8.81 5.00
C GLU A 75 -7.91 -7.36 5.38
N LEU A 76 -8.97 -7.15 6.16
CA LEU A 76 -9.35 -5.81 6.63
C LEU A 76 -8.29 -5.22 7.56
N GLN A 77 -7.70 -6.02 8.45
CA GLN A 77 -6.60 -5.59 9.32
C GLN A 77 -5.35 -5.22 8.52
N ILE A 78 -5.00 -6.00 7.49
CA ILE A 78 -3.88 -5.67 6.60
C ILE A 78 -4.17 -4.37 5.83
N LYS A 79 -5.40 -4.23 5.31
CA LYS A 79 -5.85 -3.01 4.62
C LYS A 79 -5.70 -1.78 5.50
N ILE A 80 -6.20 -1.85 6.74
CA ILE A 80 -6.06 -0.77 7.73
C ILE A 80 -4.59 -0.46 8.00
N ALA A 81 -3.76 -1.49 8.23
CA ALA A 81 -2.34 -1.29 8.53
C ALA A 81 -1.59 -0.57 7.40
N ILE A 82 -1.84 -0.93 6.14
CA ILE A 82 -1.18 -0.31 4.99
C ILE A 82 -1.70 1.11 4.72
N LEU A 83 -3.00 1.34 4.87
CA LEU A 83 -3.65 2.62 4.56
C LEU A 83 -3.64 3.62 5.72
N SER A 84 -3.00 3.26 6.83
CA SER A 84 -2.82 4.14 7.99
C SER A 84 -1.51 4.90 7.91
N LEU A 85 -1.51 6.09 8.50
CA LEU A 85 -0.32 6.87 8.85
C LEU A 85 -0.45 7.26 10.33
N ASP A 86 0.62 7.07 11.10
CA ASP A 86 0.65 7.37 12.55
C ASP A 86 -0.51 6.73 13.35
N GLY A 87 -0.86 5.50 12.99
CA GLY A 87 -1.91 4.73 13.65
C GLY A 87 -3.34 5.16 13.30
N GLN A 88 -3.52 6.06 12.32
CA GLN A 88 -4.84 6.49 11.85
C GLN A 88 -4.98 6.22 10.35
N VAL A 89 -6.14 5.69 9.94
CA VAL A 89 -6.47 5.54 8.51
C VAL A 89 -6.50 6.92 7.86
N ARG A 90 -5.72 7.09 6.79
CA ARG A 90 -5.65 8.37 6.10
C ARG A 90 -7.02 8.78 5.54
N PRO A 91 -7.41 10.07 5.58
CA PRO A 91 -8.76 10.51 5.23
C PRO A 91 -9.26 10.02 3.87
N GLU A 92 -8.39 9.98 2.87
CA GLU A 92 -8.68 9.54 1.50
C GLU A 92 -9.09 8.05 1.40
N PHE A 93 -8.71 7.23 2.39
CA PHE A 93 -9.04 5.80 2.44
C PHE A 93 -10.13 5.46 3.47
N ARG A 94 -10.52 6.41 4.30
CA ARG A 94 -11.46 6.16 5.42
C ARG A 94 -12.77 5.56 4.95
N LYS A 95 -13.34 6.08 3.86
CA LYS A 95 -14.61 5.60 3.33
C LYS A 95 -14.53 4.13 2.91
N THR A 96 -13.53 3.77 2.11
CA THR A 96 -13.42 2.38 1.59
C THR A 96 -13.15 1.36 2.69
N VAL A 97 -12.40 1.75 3.73
CA VAL A 97 -12.18 0.91 4.92
C VAL A 97 -13.46 0.76 5.73
N LEU A 98 -14.23 1.83 5.91
CA LEU A 98 -15.49 1.79 6.63
C LEU A 98 -16.54 0.94 5.90
N ASP A 99 -16.65 1.10 4.58
CA ASP A 99 -17.56 0.31 3.75
C ASP A 99 -17.27 -1.20 3.87
N ASP A 100 -15.99 -1.59 3.83
CA ASP A 100 -15.58 -2.99 4.04
C ASP A 100 -15.95 -3.49 5.44
N ALA A 101 -15.74 -2.68 6.48
CA ALA A 101 -16.06 -3.05 7.86
C ALA A 101 -17.57 -3.22 8.08
N MET A 102 -18.38 -2.28 7.57
CA MET A 102 -19.84 -2.35 7.68
C MET A 102 -20.41 -3.55 6.93
N ARG A 103 -19.88 -3.85 5.73
CA ARG A 103 -20.29 -5.04 4.97
C ARG A 103 -20.03 -6.32 5.76
N MET A 104 -18.87 -6.45 6.42
CA MET A 104 -18.54 -7.61 7.25
C MET A 104 -19.43 -7.73 8.49
N ILE A 105 -19.85 -6.63 9.09
CA ILE A 105 -20.82 -6.64 10.20
C ILE A 105 -22.16 -7.16 9.71
N ALA A 106 -22.67 -6.61 8.60
CA ALA A 106 -23.95 -7.05 8.03
C ALA A 106 -23.94 -8.54 7.63
N GLU A 107 -22.84 -9.04 7.07
CA GLU A 107 -22.67 -10.46 6.72
C GLU A 107 -22.59 -11.38 7.96
N ALA A 108 -22.17 -10.86 9.11
CA ALA A 108 -22.13 -11.63 10.35
C ALA A 108 -23.48 -11.65 11.10
N GLU A 109 -24.36 -10.68 10.82
CA GLU A 109 -25.69 -10.56 11.41
C GLU A 109 -26.79 -11.29 10.61
N ALA A 110 -26.50 -11.66 9.36
CA ALA A 110 -27.41 -12.37 8.45
C ALA A 110 -27.35 -13.90 8.64
#